data_AF-A0A5C8LF97-F1
#
_entry.id   AF-A0A5C8LF97-F1
#
_cell.length_a   1.000
_cell.length_b   1.000
_cell.length_c   1.000
_cell.angle_alpha   90.00
_cell.angle_beta   90.00
_cell.angle_gamma   90.00
#
_symmetry.space_group_name_H-M   'P 1'
#
loop_
_entity.id
_entity.type
_entity.pdbx_description
1 polymer ?
#
loop_
_entity_poly.entity_id
_entity_poly.type
_entity_poly.pdbx_seq_one_letter_code
_entity_poly.pdbx_strand_id
1 'polypeptide(L)'
;MASQICPQCKADSFYWKLDEDESPLIIWDCGHCQYRAFENESDEQNCSKCGKKSESKLKDQEKEYWWCSNCNETELIKTTGNNVYN
;
A
#
# COMPACT_ATOMS: atom_id res chain seq x y z
N MET A 1 -16.12 6.10 4.56
CA MET A 1 -14.71 5.70 4.37
C MET A 1 -13.98 6.91 3.82
N ALA A 2 -12.87 7.32 4.43
CA ALA A 2 -12.08 8.44 3.92
C ALA A 2 -11.16 7.92 2.80
N SER A 3 -11.13 8.61 1.66
CA SER A 3 -10.11 8.38 0.64
C SER A 3 -8.73 8.72 1.20
N GLN A 4 -7.72 8.07 0.63
CA GLN A 4 -6.32 8.39 0.84
C GLN A 4 -5.67 8.78 -0.49
N ILE A 5 -4.51 9.42 -0.38
CA ILE A 5 -3.72 9.75 -1.55
C ILE A 5 -3.09 8.46 -2.09
N CYS A 6 -3.35 8.14 -3.35
CA CYS A 6 -2.83 6.96 -4.00
C CYS A 6 -1.30 7.02 -4.07
N PRO A 7 -0.57 5.99 -3.61
CA PRO A 7 0.89 5.98 -3.66
C PRO A 7 1.42 6.00 -5.12
N GLN A 8 0.66 5.46 -6.08
CA GLN A 8 1.03 5.39 -7.50
C GLN A 8 0.74 6.68 -8.27
N CYS A 9 -0.50 7.17 -8.28
CA CYS A 9 -0.89 8.31 -9.12
C CYS A 9 -1.05 9.64 -8.38
N LYS A 10 -0.90 9.65 -7.05
CA LYS A 10 -1.02 10.84 -6.19
C LYS A 10 -2.41 11.51 -6.19
N ALA A 11 -3.42 10.89 -6.79
CA ALA A 11 -4.82 11.33 -6.65
C ALA A 11 -5.40 10.87 -5.30
N ASP A 12 -6.21 11.72 -4.67
CA ASP A 12 -6.99 11.38 -3.48
C ASP A 12 -8.21 10.52 -3.86
N SER A 13 -7.93 9.26 -4.17
CA SER A 13 -8.93 8.32 -4.67
C SER A 13 -8.53 6.88 -4.35
N PHE A 14 -7.79 6.66 -3.25
CA PHE A 14 -7.35 5.34 -2.80
C PHE A 14 -8.19 4.89 -1.61
N TYR A 15 -8.89 3.78 -1.76
CA TYR A 15 -9.88 3.30 -0.80
C TYR A 15 -9.54 1.89 -0.38
N TRP A 16 -9.74 1.59 0.90
CA TRP A 16 -9.65 0.23 1.42
C TRP A 16 -11.03 -0.43 1.46
N LYS A 17 -11.05 -1.76 1.30
CA LYS A 17 -12.23 -2.61 1.49
C LYS A 17 -11.79 -3.97 2.08
N LEU A 18 -12.69 -4.60 2.82
CA LEU A 18 -12.57 -6.00 3.22
C LEU A 18 -13.51 -6.81 2.32
N ASP A 19 -12.97 -7.83 1.67
CA ASP A 19 -13.73 -8.72 0.80
C ASP A 19 -13.14 -10.13 0.98
N GLU A 20 -13.69 -10.88 1.94
CA GLU A 20 -13.18 -12.20 2.33
C GLU A 20 -13.32 -13.25 1.23
N ASP A 21 -14.23 -13.03 0.27
CA ASP A 21 -14.39 -13.87 -0.91
C ASP A 21 -13.26 -13.61 -1.94
N GLU A 22 -12.76 -12.37 -2.00
CA GLU A 22 -11.65 -11.98 -2.89
C GLU A 22 -10.27 -12.25 -2.24
N SER A 23 -10.09 -11.90 -0.96
CA SER A 23 -8.81 -12.01 -0.25
C SER A 23 -8.99 -11.96 1.27
N PRO A 24 -8.18 -12.71 2.05
CA PRO A 24 -8.12 -12.54 3.51
C PRO A 24 -7.41 -11.25 3.94
N LEU A 25 -6.87 -10.46 3.01
CA LEU A 25 -6.16 -9.21 3.26
C LEU A 25 -7.05 -8.00 2.96
N ILE A 26 -6.77 -6.87 3.59
CA ILE A 26 -7.39 -5.59 3.24
C ILE A 26 -7.01 -5.24 1.80
N ILE A 27 -7.99 -4.92 0.97
CA ILE A 27 -7.78 -4.59 -0.45
C ILE A 27 -7.83 -3.07 -0.60
N TRP A 28 -6.79 -2.50 -1.18
CA TRP A 28 -6.73 -1.11 -1.54
C TRP A 28 -6.90 -0.92 -3.04
N ASP A 29 -7.87 -0.11 -3.44
CA ASP A 29 -8.21 0.18 -4.83
C ASP A 29 -8.14 1.69 -5.10
N CYS A 30 -7.48 2.08 -6.20
CA CYS A 30 -7.49 3.45 -6.68
C CYS A 30 -8.56 3.66 -7.76
N GLY A 31 -9.59 4.45 -7.44
CA GLY A 31 -10.64 4.82 -8.39
C GLY A 31 -10.17 5.68 -9.58
N HIS A 32 -8.95 6.22 -9.55
CA HIS A 32 -8.41 7.07 -10.60
C HIS A 32 -7.49 6.31 -11.59
N CYS A 33 -6.51 5.55 -11.09
CA CYS A 33 -5.55 4.84 -11.94
C CYS A 33 -5.69 3.31 -11.93
N GLN A 34 -6.76 2.78 -11.33
CA GLN A 34 -7.04 1.35 -11.20
C GLN A 34 -5.93 0.55 -10.50
N TYR A 35 -5.07 1.25 -9.74
CA TYR A 35 -4.04 0.61 -8.94
C TYR A 35 -4.67 -0.21 -7.81
N ARG A 36 -4.17 -1.44 -7.62
CA ARG A 36 -4.58 -2.33 -6.53
C ARG A 36 -3.38 -2.77 -5.71
N ALA A 37 -3.53 -2.74 -4.39
CA ALA A 37 -2.58 -3.30 -3.45
C ALA A 37 -3.32 -4.03 -2.32
N PHE A 38 -2.62 -4.92 -1.63
CA PHE A 38 -3.14 -5.69 -0.50
C PHE A 38 -2.37 -5.33 0.76
N GLU A 39 -3.08 -5.10 1.85
CA GLU A 39 -2.52 -4.77 3.16
C GLU A 39 -2.68 -5.94 4.13
N ASN A 40 -1.60 -6.23 4.84
CA ASN A 40 -1.65 -7.07 6.04
C ASN A 40 -1.67 -6.18 7.28
N GLU A 41 -2.82 -6.05 7.92
CA GLU A 41 -3.01 -5.20 9.12
C GLU A 41 -2.13 -5.62 10.31
N SER A 42 -1.72 -6.90 10.36
CA SER A 42 -0.84 -7.41 11.42
C SER A 42 0.55 -6.77 11.40
N ASP A 43 0.92 -6.19 10.26
CA ASP A 43 2.21 -5.54 10.05
C ASP A 43 2.15 -4.00 10.24
N GLU A 44 1.03 -3.42 10.70
CA GLU A 44 0.90 -1.97 10.88
C GLU A 44 1.92 -1.44 11.91
N GLN A 45 2.68 -0.41 11.53
CA GLN A 45 3.69 0.20 12.38
C GLN A 45 3.66 1.72 12.39
N ASN A 46 4.44 2.30 13.31
CA ASN A 46 4.65 3.74 13.35
C ASN A 46 5.58 4.14 12.22
N CYS A 47 5.18 5.14 11.44
CA CYS A 47 6.01 5.66 10.38
C CYS A 47 7.28 6.27 10.97
N SER A 48 8.44 5.83 10.47
CA SER A 48 9.75 6.32 10.91
C SER A 48 9.96 7.82 10.66
N LYS A 49 9.17 8.43 9.76
CA LYS A 49 9.27 9.86 9.40
C LYS A 49 8.39 10.78 10.24
N CYS A 50 7.11 10.43 10.41
CA CYS A 50 6.16 11.29 11.12
C CYS A 50 5.81 10.79 12.53
N GLY A 51 6.29 9.61 12.92
CA GLY A 51 6.06 9.01 14.24
C GLY A 51 4.63 8.51 14.47
N LYS A 52 3.71 8.67 13.51
CA LYS A 52 2.31 8.25 13.62
C LYS A 52 2.13 6.80 13.19
N LYS A 53 1.25 6.07 13.88
CA LYS A 53 0.77 4.73 13.49
C LYS A 53 -0.07 4.85 12.20
N SER A 54 0.61 4.82 11.07
CA SER A 54 0.06 5.15 9.75
C SER A 54 0.85 4.49 8.62
N GLU A 55 1.80 3.64 8.96
CA GLU A 55 2.63 2.91 8.00
C GLU A 55 2.05 1.51 7.81
N SER A 56 1.48 1.32 6.63
CA SER A 56 0.84 0.09 6.18
C SER A 56 1.79 -0.68 5.27
N LYS A 57 1.84 -2.00 5.45
CA LYS A 57 2.58 -2.87 4.56
C LYS A 57 1.71 -3.23 3.36
N LEU A 58 2.07 -2.72 2.19
CA LEU A 58 1.34 -2.97 0.96
C LEU A 58 2.09 -3.91 0.03
N LYS A 59 1.33 -4.78 -0.65
CA LYS A 59 1.83 -5.63 -1.71
C LYS A 59 0.97 -5.48 -2.95
N ASP A 60 1.59 -5.17 -4.07
CA ASP A 60 0.97 -5.23 -5.40
C ASP A 60 1.53 -6.39 -6.22
N GLN A 61 1.22 -6.44 -7.51
CA GLN A 61 1.68 -7.50 -8.41
C GLN A 61 3.21 -7.48 -8.62
N GLU A 62 3.84 -6.32 -8.50
CA GLU A 62 5.25 -6.10 -8.84
C GLU A 62 6.16 -6.03 -7.63
N LYS A 63 5.64 -5.61 -6.46
CA LYS A 63 6.45 -5.28 -5.29
C LYS A 63 5.70 -5.36 -3.97
N GLU A 64 6.48 -5.41 -2.90
CA GLU A 64 6.03 -5.20 -1.53
C GLU A 64 6.79 -4.00 -0.96
N TYR A 65 6.07 -3.13 -0.26
CA TYR A 65 6.60 -1.86 0.21
C TYR A 65 5.83 -1.36 1.44
N TRP A 66 6.48 -0.53 2.24
CA TRP A 66 5.83 0.25 3.29
C TRP A 66 5.25 1.51 2.70
N TRP A 67 4.03 1.87 3.09
CA TRP A 67 3.39 3.13 2.71
C TRP A 67 2.85 3.84 3.93
N CYS A 68 3.25 5.09 4.11
CA CYS A 68 2.70 5.94 5.16
C CYS A 68 1.55 6.77 4.61
N SER A 69 0.33 6.55 5.09
CA SER A 69 -0.86 7.30 4.64
C SER A 69 -0.81 8.80 5.00
N ASN A 70 -0.11 9.16 6.08
CA ASN A 70 0.05 10.56 6.49
C ASN A 70 1.12 11.31 5.67
N CYS A 71 2.22 10.65 5.29
CA CYS A 71 3.30 11.26 4.50
C CYS A 71 3.09 11.08 2.99
N ASN A 72 2.29 10.09 2.60
CA ASN A 72 2.15 9.57 1.25
C ASN A 72 3.49 9.17 0.58
N GLU A 73 4.39 8.64 1.41
CA GLU A 73 5.70 8.15 1.00
C GLU A 73 5.74 6.63 1.05
N THR A 74 6.57 6.05 0.19
CA THR A 74 6.73 4.59 0.07
C THR A 74 8.18 4.18 0.24
N GLU A 75 8.42 3.08 0.96
CA GLU A 75 9.74 2.45 1.10
C GLU A 75 9.69 1.01 0.58
N LEU A 76 10.50 0.71 -0.44
CA LEU A 76 10.50 -0.58 -1.11
C LEU A 76 11.11 -1.67 -0.20
N ILE A 77 10.42 -2.81 -0.07
CA ILE A 77 10.91 -3.98 0.66
C ILE A 77 11.47 -5.02 -0.31
N LYS A 78 10.70 -5.36 -1.36
CA LYS A 78 11.12 -6.32 -2.39
C LYS A 78 10.38 -6.09 -3.71
N THR A 79 11.00 -6.48 -4.81
CA THR A 79 10.40 -6.57 -6.15
C THR A 79 10.23 -8.04 -6.55
N THR A 80 9.15 -8.36 -7.28
CA THR A 80 8.82 -9.71 -7.74
C THR A 80 9.73 -10.18 -8.90
N GLY A 81 10.67 -9.35 -9.36
CA GLY A 81 11.65 -9.71 -10.39
C GLY A 81 13.08 -9.41 -9.95
N ASN A 82 13.76 -10.38 -9.34
CA ASN A 82 15.22 -10.40 -9.33
C ASN A 82 15.71 -11.09 -10.61
N ASN A 83 15.76 -10.36 -11.72
CA ASN A 83 16.85 -10.58 -12.67
C ASN A 83 17.94 -9.56 -12.31
N VAL A 84 18.81 -9.97 -11.39
CA VAL A 84 20.10 -9.34 -11.16
C VAL A 84 20.91 -9.59 -12.42
N TYR A 85 20.93 -8.64 -13.36
CA TYR A 85 21.97 -8.61 -14.38
C TYR A 85 23.21 -8.04 -13.72
N ASN A 86 24.11 -8.92 -13.27
CA ASN A 86 25.53 -8.61 -13.11
C ASN A 86 26.26 -9.05 -14.38
#